data_AF-C7P5G8-F1
#
_entry.id   AF-C7P5G8-F1
#
_cell.length_a   1.000
_cell.length_b   1.000
_cell.length_c   1.000
_cell.angle_alpha   90.00
_cell.angle_beta   90.00
_cell.angle_gamma   90.00
#
_symmetry.space_group_name_H-M   'P 1'
#
loop_
_entity.id
_entity.type
_entity.pdbx_description
1 polymer ?
#
loop_
_entity_poly.entity_id
_entity_poly.type
_entity_poly.pdbx_seq_one_letter_code
_entity_poly.pdbx_strand_id
1 'polypeptide(L)'
;MDYDEWIRKFKETVAHEIEKELTAEVDDNIRRGFEKKELKWKPLNEKYKKYKETHGWNTEGLMKHGHLVKATQSRIKVDRKGITVKVINNMEYAAVHEFGFSGTVNVKEHYRKKPKSKKGKKGKKGMTKKKDKNESNKVRVKAHTRNMNIPARPFIKPALEKVQKNLPKIIEKAIKKM
;
A
#
# COMPACT_ATOMS: atom_id res chain seq x y z
N MET A 1 -16.01 0.86 41.47
CA MET A 1 -15.53 0.14 40.27
C MET A 1 -14.88 -1.12 40.78
N ASP A 2 -15.34 -2.27 40.32
CA ASP A 2 -14.74 -3.56 40.67
C ASP A 2 -13.36 -3.70 40.01
N TYR A 3 -12.42 -4.41 40.64
CA TYR A 3 -11.06 -4.58 40.14
C TYR A 3 -11.03 -5.29 38.78
N ASP A 4 -11.92 -6.27 38.60
CA ASP A 4 -12.04 -7.00 37.33
C ASP A 4 -12.63 -6.13 36.21
N GLU A 5 -13.59 -5.27 36.55
CA GLU A 5 -14.14 -4.28 35.64
C GLU A 5 -13.09 -3.24 35.23
N TRP A 6 -12.27 -2.80 36.19
CA TRP A 6 -11.14 -1.90 35.93
C TRP A 6 -10.11 -2.55 35.01
N ILE A 7 -9.71 -3.81 35.24
CA ILE A 7 -8.77 -4.53 34.36
C ILE A 7 -9.32 -4.63 32.94
N ARG A 8 -10.61 -4.94 32.78
CA ARG A 8 -11.23 -5.06 31.46
C ARG A 8 -11.19 -3.74 30.71
N LYS A 9 -11.63 -2.64 31.35
CA LYS A 9 -11.56 -1.29 30.79
C LYS A 9 -10.12 -0.88 30.49
N PHE A 10 -9.17 -1.31 31.33
CA PHE A 10 -7.75 -1.05 31.13
C PHE A 10 -7.22 -1.67 29.84
N LYS A 11 -7.44 -2.98 29.67
CA LYS A 11 -7.03 -3.72 28.48
C LYS A 11 -7.65 -3.17 27.21
N GLU A 12 -8.94 -2.84 27.23
CA GLU A 12 -9.66 -2.27 26.09
C GLU A 12 -9.07 -0.90 25.69
N THR A 13 -8.81 -0.03 26.66
CA THR A 13 -8.26 1.31 26.40
C THR A 13 -6.83 1.25 25.88
N VAL A 14 -5.98 0.39 26.47
CA VAL A 14 -4.61 0.18 25.99
C VAL A 14 -4.62 -0.37 24.57
N ALA A 15 -5.45 -1.38 24.30
CA ALA A 15 -5.57 -1.95 22.95
C ALA A 15 -6.02 -0.89 21.94
N HIS A 16 -6.98 -0.05 22.29
CA HIS A 16 -7.47 1.01 21.42
C HIS A 16 -6.40 2.08 21.12
N GLU A 17 -5.63 2.52 22.12
CA GLU A 17 -4.56 3.51 21.90
C GLU A 17 -3.42 2.93 21.05
N ILE A 18 -3.04 1.67 21.29
CA ILE A 18 -2.06 0.96 20.45
C ILE A 18 -2.56 0.87 19.01
N GLU A 19 -3.81 0.46 18.81
CA GLU A 19 -4.41 0.34 17.47
C GLU A 19 -4.40 1.68 16.74
N LYS A 20 -4.78 2.75 17.45
CA LYS A 20 -4.82 4.10 16.90
C LYS A 20 -3.44 4.57 16.46
N GLU A 21 -2.42 4.43 17.31
CA GLU A 21 -1.06 4.87 16.99
C GLU A 21 -0.45 4.01 15.87
N LEU A 22 -0.66 2.70 15.92
CA LEU A 22 -0.18 1.78 14.89
C LEU A 22 -0.80 2.06 13.53
N THR A 23 -2.12 2.26 13.48
CA THR A 23 -2.83 2.56 12.23
C THR A 23 -2.38 3.90 11.66
N ALA A 24 -2.21 4.91 12.51
CA ALA A 24 -1.70 6.22 12.10
C ALA A 24 -0.28 6.14 11.54
N GLU A 25 0.61 5.38 12.18
CA GLU A 25 1.99 5.24 11.70
C GLU A 25 2.07 4.42 10.41
N VAL A 26 1.27 3.35 10.29
CA VAL A 26 1.17 2.59 9.04
C VAL A 26 0.63 3.47 7.92
N ASP A 27 -0.42 4.25 8.16
CA ASP A 27 -0.97 5.19 7.17
C ASP A 27 0.06 6.26 6.77
N ASP A 28 0.78 6.84 7.73
CA ASP A 28 1.82 7.83 7.46
C ASP A 28 3.01 7.22 6.70
N ASN A 29 3.43 6.00 7.03
CA ASN A 29 4.45 5.26 6.28
C ASN A 29 3.99 4.99 4.84
N ILE A 30 2.71 4.63 4.65
CA ILE A 30 2.16 4.39 3.32
C ILE A 30 2.08 5.68 2.52
N ARG A 31 1.69 6.81 3.12
CA ARG A 31 1.51 8.09 2.41
C ARG A 31 2.82 8.83 2.18
N ARG A 32 3.63 8.98 3.23
CA ARG A 32 4.88 9.78 3.22
C ARG A 32 6.12 8.92 3.10
N GLY A 33 5.98 7.65 2.73
CA GLY A 33 7.11 6.73 2.70
C GLY A 33 8.28 7.19 1.83
N PHE A 34 8.00 7.90 0.73
CA PHE A 34 9.04 8.50 -0.14
C PHE A 34 9.77 9.69 0.50
N GLU A 35 9.15 10.36 1.47
CA GLU A 35 9.72 11.53 2.16
C GLU A 35 10.55 11.09 3.37
N LYS A 36 10.17 9.98 4.02
CA LYS A 36 10.90 9.39 5.16
C LYS A 36 12.18 8.70 4.69
N LYS A 37 13.33 9.36 4.91
CA LYS A 37 14.67 8.78 4.64
C LYS A 37 14.88 7.42 5.32
N GLU A 38 14.30 7.22 6.50
CA GLU A 38 14.39 5.98 7.28
C GLU A 38 13.83 4.77 6.52
N LEU A 39 12.81 4.98 5.69
CA LEU A 39 12.16 3.91 4.93
C LEU A 39 12.92 3.53 3.66
N LYS A 40 13.87 4.36 3.21
CA LYS A 40 14.68 4.13 2.00
C LYS A 40 13.86 3.92 0.72
N TRP A 41 12.63 4.42 0.68
CA TRP A 41 11.79 4.28 -0.51
C TRP A 41 12.31 5.17 -1.63
N LYS A 42 12.55 4.56 -2.79
CA LYS A 42 12.96 5.31 -3.99
C LYS A 42 11.75 5.97 -4.64
N PRO A 43 11.75 7.29 -4.89
CA PRO A 43 10.67 7.97 -5.58
C PRO A 43 10.54 7.47 -7.02
N LEU A 44 9.41 7.78 -7.64
CA LEU A 44 9.24 7.54 -9.07
C LEU A 44 10.24 8.37 -9.87
N ASN A 45 10.78 7.78 -10.94
CA ASN A 45 11.60 8.52 -11.91
C ASN A 45 10.78 9.70 -12.48
N GLU A 46 11.34 10.90 -12.50
CA GLU A 46 10.71 12.14 -13.01
C GLU A 46 10.08 11.98 -14.40
N LYS A 47 10.77 11.29 -15.32
CA LYS A 47 10.23 11.03 -16.66
C LYS A 47 8.95 10.20 -16.60
N TYR A 48 8.92 9.21 -15.70
CA TYR A 48 7.78 8.32 -15.52
C TYR A 48 6.64 8.98 -14.73
N LYS A 49 6.98 9.87 -13.78
CA LYS A 49 6.03 10.73 -13.08
C LYS A 49 5.29 11.63 -14.08
N LYS A 50 6.01 12.37 -14.91
CA LYS A 50 5.46 13.19 -15.99
C LYS A 50 4.62 12.37 -16.98
N TYR A 51 5.07 11.16 -17.34
CA TYR A 51 4.28 10.25 -18.17
C TYR A 51 2.93 9.92 -17.54
N LYS A 52 2.88 9.59 -16.25
CA LYS A 52 1.63 9.32 -15.54
C LYS A 52 0.71 10.54 -15.49
N GLU A 53 1.24 11.71 -15.15
CA GLU A 53 0.46 12.97 -15.11
C GLU A 53 -0.20 13.26 -16.46
N THR A 54 0.55 13.13 -17.55
CA THR A 54 0.02 13.37 -18.92
C THR A 54 -1.02 12.36 -19.40
N HIS A 55 -1.21 11.26 -18.68
CA HIS A 55 -2.26 10.25 -18.92
C HIS A 55 -3.38 10.31 -17.87
N GLY A 56 -3.36 11.29 -16.96
CA GLY A 56 -4.30 11.39 -15.84
C GLY A 56 -4.16 10.24 -14.85
N TRP A 57 -3.01 9.56 -14.84
CA TRP A 57 -2.73 8.43 -13.96
C TRP A 57 -2.09 8.91 -12.66
N ASN A 58 -2.35 8.17 -11.60
CA ASN A 58 -1.84 8.51 -10.29
C ASN A 58 -0.30 8.36 -10.21
N THR A 59 0.38 9.49 -9.95
CA THR A 59 1.83 9.59 -9.72
C THR A 59 2.25 9.05 -8.37
N GLU A 60 1.41 9.22 -7.36
CA GLU A 60 1.64 8.77 -5.99
C GLU A 60 1.47 7.24 -5.85
N GLY A 61 1.03 6.54 -6.90
CA GLY A 61 1.00 5.08 -6.95
C GLY A 61 -0.02 4.46 -5.97
N LEU A 62 0.43 3.58 -5.09
CA LEU A 62 -0.42 2.88 -4.11
C LEU A 62 -0.94 3.81 -2.99
N MET A 63 -0.39 5.03 -2.89
CA MET A 63 -0.62 5.98 -1.81
C MET A 63 -2.00 6.66 -1.88
N LYS A 64 -2.47 7.00 -3.08
CA LYS A 64 -3.64 7.88 -3.25
C LYS A 64 -4.99 7.24 -2.94
N HIS A 65 -5.15 5.96 -3.24
CA HIS A 65 -6.45 5.31 -3.07
C HIS A 65 -6.68 4.83 -1.64
N GLY A 66 -5.62 4.72 -0.83
CA GLY A 66 -5.70 4.20 0.54
C GLY A 66 -6.16 2.74 0.62
N HIS A 67 -6.26 2.00 -0.49
CA HIS A 67 -6.68 0.60 -0.48
C HIS A 67 -5.76 -0.25 0.39
N LEU A 68 -4.46 0.06 0.40
CA LEU A 68 -3.47 -0.62 1.22
C LEU A 68 -3.67 -0.37 2.72
N VAL A 69 -4.03 0.87 3.07
CA VAL A 69 -4.41 1.24 4.44
C VAL A 69 -5.70 0.53 4.83
N LYS A 70 -6.74 0.62 3.99
CA LYS A 70 -8.06 0.00 4.22
C LYS A 70 -8.00 -1.52 4.36
N ALA A 71 -7.08 -2.18 3.64
CA ALA A 71 -6.88 -3.63 3.70
C ALA A 71 -5.95 -4.05 4.86
N THR A 72 -5.36 -3.11 5.60
CA THR A 72 -4.55 -3.40 6.77
C THR A 72 -5.45 -3.54 8.00
N GLN A 73 -5.34 -4.67 8.67
CA GLN A 73 -6.06 -4.98 9.90
C GLN A 73 -5.05 -5.19 11.03
N SER A 74 -5.36 -4.64 12.20
CA SER A 74 -4.61 -4.87 13.42
C SER A 74 -5.38 -5.80 14.34
N ARG A 75 -4.66 -6.69 15.05
CA ARG A 75 -5.22 -7.53 16.11
C ARG A 75 -4.30 -7.44 17.31
N ILE A 76 -4.79 -6.81 18.37
CA ILE A 76 -4.04 -6.60 19.61
C ILE A 76 -4.65 -7.46 20.71
N LYS A 77 -3.80 -8.24 21.39
CA LYS A 77 -4.17 -9.01 22.57
C LYS A 77 -3.31 -8.56 23.74
N VAL A 78 -3.96 -8.18 24.83
CA VAL A 78 -3.31 -7.76 26.08
C VAL A 78 -3.59 -8.81 27.14
N ASP A 79 -2.57 -9.64 27.41
CA ASP A 79 -2.63 -10.71 28.40
C ASP A 79 -1.74 -10.37 29.60
N ARG A 80 -1.92 -11.09 30.72
CA ARG A 80 -1.06 -10.92 31.91
C ARG A 80 0.44 -11.19 31.61
N LYS A 81 0.72 -11.95 30.55
CA LYS A 81 2.08 -12.30 30.11
C LYS A 81 2.70 -11.28 29.15
N GLY A 82 1.91 -10.35 28.60
CA GLY A 82 2.41 -9.35 27.66
C GLY A 82 1.40 -8.92 26.61
N ILE A 83 1.86 -8.06 25.69
CA ILE A 83 1.06 -7.50 24.60
C ILE A 83 1.48 -8.16 23.29
N THR A 84 0.54 -8.80 22.61
CA THR A 84 0.74 -9.36 21.26
C THR A 84 0.04 -8.48 20.24
N VAL A 85 0.82 -7.91 19.31
CA VAL A 85 0.31 -7.10 18.20
C VAL A 85 0.51 -7.87 16.89
N LYS A 86 -0.56 -8.10 16.15
CA LYS A 86 -0.52 -8.68 14.80
C LYS A 86 -1.06 -7.68 13.80
N VAL A 87 -0.33 -7.45 12.72
CA VAL A 87 -0.76 -6.63 11.59
C VAL A 87 -0.85 -7.51 10.36
N ILE A 88 -1.99 -7.46 9.68
CA ILE A 88 -2.31 -8.31 8.53
C ILE A 88 -2.71 -7.38 7.38
N ASN A 89 -2.26 -7.70 6.16
CA ASN A 89 -2.76 -7.04 4.96
C ASN A 89 -3.27 -8.09 3.98
N ASN A 90 -4.53 -7.97 3.56
CA ASN A 90 -5.19 -8.97 2.71
C ASN A 90 -4.91 -8.79 1.22
N MET A 91 -4.03 -7.88 0.81
CA MET A 91 -3.71 -7.69 -0.60
C MET A 91 -2.48 -8.50 -1.02
N GLU A 92 -2.61 -9.25 -2.11
CA GLU A 92 -1.55 -10.08 -2.68
C GLU A 92 -0.24 -9.31 -2.93
N TYR A 93 -0.35 -8.06 -3.37
CA TYR A 93 0.81 -7.23 -3.69
C TYR A 93 1.44 -6.53 -2.46
N ALA A 94 0.79 -6.55 -1.29
CA ALA A 94 1.31 -5.90 -0.09
C ALA A 94 2.59 -6.58 0.41
N ALA A 95 2.65 -7.91 0.39
CA ALA A 95 3.85 -8.66 0.77
C ALA A 95 5.06 -8.34 -0.14
N VAL A 96 4.81 -8.23 -1.46
CA VAL A 96 5.84 -7.85 -2.43
C VAL A 96 6.40 -6.45 -2.14
N HIS A 97 5.60 -5.52 -1.64
CA HIS A 97 6.09 -4.22 -1.21
C HIS A 97 6.79 -4.29 0.15
N GLU A 98 6.25 -4.98 1.14
CA GLU A 98 6.88 -5.04 2.48
C GLU A 98 8.29 -5.67 2.43
N PHE A 99 8.44 -6.79 1.71
CA PHE A 99 9.67 -7.58 1.70
C PHE A 99 10.54 -7.35 0.45
N GLY A 100 9.98 -6.77 -0.61
CA GLY A 100 10.60 -6.77 -1.93
C GLY A 100 10.40 -8.11 -2.65
N PHE A 101 10.76 -8.14 -3.93
CA PHE A 101 10.69 -9.35 -4.74
C PHE A 101 11.73 -9.32 -5.85
N SER A 102 12.54 -10.38 -5.96
CA SER A 102 13.43 -10.61 -7.08
C SER A 102 13.19 -12.01 -7.62
N GLY A 103 12.75 -12.14 -8.86
CA GLY A 103 12.48 -13.46 -9.44
C GLY A 103 11.64 -13.45 -10.71
N THR A 104 11.45 -14.63 -11.27
CA THR A 104 10.65 -14.83 -12.50
C THR A 104 9.19 -15.12 -12.15
N VAL A 105 8.28 -14.37 -12.76
CA VAL A 105 6.83 -14.56 -12.63
C VAL A 105 6.26 -15.03 -13.97
N ASN A 106 5.42 -16.07 -13.92
CA ASN A 106 4.62 -16.51 -15.05
C ASN A 106 3.35 -15.66 -15.15
N VAL A 107 3.23 -14.90 -16.24
CA VAL A 107 2.05 -14.10 -16.55
C VAL A 107 1.14 -14.91 -17.46
N LYS A 108 -0.05 -15.25 -16.96
CA LYS A 108 -1.09 -15.92 -17.75
C LYS A 108 -1.58 -15.00 -18.87
N GLU A 109 -2.02 -15.62 -19.95
CA GLU A 109 -2.65 -14.92 -21.06
C GLU A 109 -3.88 -14.13 -20.59
N HIS A 110 -4.01 -12.88 -21.05
CA HIS A 110 -5.12 -12.01 -20.71
C HIS A 110 -5.34 -10.95 -21.79
N TYR A 111 -6.48 -10.24 -21.71
CA TYR A 111 -6.80 -9.11 -22.57
C TYR A 111 -6.57 -7.79 -21.84
N ARG A 112 -5.88 -6.83 -22.47
CA ARG A 112 -5.71 -5.47 -21.93
C ARG A 112 -6.31 -4.43 -22.86
N LYS A 113 -6.77 -3.29 -22.30
CA LYS A 113 -7.23 -2.16 -23.12
C LYS A 113 -6.06 -1.57 -23.91
N LYS A 114 -6.26 -1.27 -25.21
CA LYS A 114 -5.27 -0.53 -25.99
C LYS A 114 -5.13 0.88 -25.40
N PRO A 115 -3.91 1.41 -25.23
CA PRO A 115 -3.75 2.81 -24.92
C PRO A 115 -4.40 3.63 -26.04
N LYS A 116 -5.17 4.67 -25.68
CA LYS A 116 -5.71 5.62 -26.67
C LYS A 116 -4.52 6.24 -27.40
N SER A 117 -4.29 5.84 -28.65
CA SER A 117 -3.25 6.45 -29.48
C SER A 117 -3.48 7.96 -29.53
N LYS A 118 -2.58 8.77 -28.95
CA LYS A 118 -2.62 10.23 -29.13
C LYS A 118 -2.35 10.52 -30.60
N LYS A 119 -3.38 10.99 -31.30
CA LYS A 119 -3.43 11.51 -32.69
C LYS A 119 -2.83 10.60 -33.77
N GLY A 120 -3.63 10.30 -34.79
CA GLY A 120 -3.16 9.60 -35.98
C GLY A 120 -1.93 10.28 -36.55
N LYS A 121 -0.88 9.49 -36.82
CA LYS A 121 0.07 9.87 -37.86
C LYS A 121 -0.77 10.05 -39.12
N LYS A 122 -0.88 11.29 -39.62
CA LYS A 122 -1.32 11.53 -41.01
C LYS A 122 -0.33 10.74 -41.87
N GLY A 123 -0.75 9.59 -42.39
CA GLY A 123 -0.02 8.95 -43.47
C GLY A 123 0.07 9.94 -44.64
N LYS A 124 1.22 9.99 -45.30
CA LYS A 124 1.32 10.61 -46.63
C LYS A 124 0.26 9.93 -47.51
N LYS A 125 -0.55 10.76 -48.19
CA LYS A 125 -1.70 10.42 -49.04
C LYS A 125 -2.97 9.99 -48.29
N GLY A 126 -3.81 10.98 -47.98
CA GLY A 126 -5.25 10.97 -48.32
C GLY A 126 -6.19 9.90 -47.75
N MET A 127 -5.75 8.94 -46.94
CA MET A 127 -6.64 7.93 -46.35
C MET A 127 -6.89 8.20 -44.86
N THR A 128 -7.92 8.99 -44.58
CA THR A 128 -8.59 9.00 -43.28
C THR A 128 -9.32 7.65 -43.12
N LYS A 129 -8.68 6.67 -42.49
CA LYS A 129 -9.40 5.48 -42.00
C LYS A 129 -10.44 5.97 -40.98
N LYS A 130 -11.71 5.97 -41.36
CA LYS A 130 -12.83 6.06 -40.40
C LYS A 130 -12.59 4.96 -39.38
N LYS A 131 -12.36 5.36 -38.14
CA LYS A 131 -12.11 4.44 -37.04
C LYS A 131 -13.48 3.90 -36.64
N ASP A 132 -13.79 2.67 -37.04
CA ASP A 132 -15.02 2.01 -36.63
C ASP A 132 -15.10 2.05 -35.10
N LYS A 133 -16.15 2.69 -34.58
CA LYS A 133 -16.37 2.92 -33.14
C LYS A 133 -16.57 1.62 -32.35
N ASN A 134 -16.68 0.46 -33.03
CA ASN A 134 -17.08 -0.82 -32.46
C ASN A 134 -16.01 -1.92 -32.46
N GLU A 135 -14.78 -1.66 -32.91
CA GLU A 135 -13.70 -2.63 -32.67
C GLU A 135 -13.34 -2.63 -31.19
N SER A 136 -13.63 -3.74 -30.50
CA SER A 136 -13.32 -3.93 -29.10
C SER A 136 -11.87 -3.49 -28.83
N ASN A 137 -11.71 -2.44 -28.02
CA ASN A 137 -10.42 -1.75 -27.85
C ASN A 137 -9.47 -2.57 -26.93
N LYS A 138 -9.41 -3.89 -27.14
CA LYS A 138 -8.72 -4.91 -26.35
C LYS A 138 -7.61 -5.56 -27.19
N VAL A 139 -6.47 -5.83 -26.57
CA VAL A 139 -5.34 -6.59 -27.15
C VAL A 139 -5.15 -7.85 -26.33
N ARG A 140 -5.03 -8.98 -27.01
CA ARG A 140 -4.62 -10.25 -26.43
C ARG A 140 -3.12 -10.20 -26.12
N VAL A 141 -2.76 -10.43 -24.87
CA VAL A 141 -1.38 -10.57 -24.41
C VAL A 141 -1.13 -12.04 -24.14
N LYS A 142 -0.24 -12.65 -24.93
CA LYS A 142 0.13 -14.06 -24.77
C LYS A 142 0.79 -14.32 -23.41
N ALA A 143 0.67 -15.56 -22.93
CA ALA A 143 1.38 -16.00 -21.74
C ALA A 143 2.90 -15.85 -21.94
N HIS A 144 3.59 -15.35 -20.92
CA HIS A 144 5.04 -15.15 -20.95
C HIS A 144 5.61 -15.10 -19.52
N THR A 145 6.91 -15.30 -19.41
CA THR A 145 7.67 -15.08 -18.18
C THR A 145 8.12 -13.62 -18.09
N ARG A 146 8.16 -13.08 -16.88
CA ARG A 146 8.72 -11.76 -16.60
C ARG A 146 9.66 -11.82 -15.42
N ASN A 147 10.90 -11.40 -15.62
CA ASN A 147 11.82 -11.15 -14.51
C ASN A 147 11.41 -9.86 -13.80
N MET A 148 11.14 -9.92 -12.51
CA MET A 148 10.80 -8.77 -11.68
C MET A 148 11.90 -8.52 -10.67
N ASN A 149 12.30 -7.26 -10.54
CA ASN A 149 13.17 -6.79 -9.47
C ASN A 149 12.51 -5.57 -8.81
N ILE A 150 11.82 -5.82 -7.70
CA ILE A 150 11.06 -4.85 -6.93
C ILE A 150 11.78 -4.66 -5.59
N PRO A 151 12.28 -3.45 -5.29
CA PRO A 151 12.91 -3.18 -4.00
C PRO A 151 11.87 -3.22 -2.88
N ALA A 152 12.31 -3.66 -1.70
CA ALA A 152 11.52 -3.60 -0.48
C ALA A 152 11.13 -2.14 -0.14
N ARG A 153 9.90 -1.98 0.31
CA ARG A 153 9.23 -0.76 0.72
C ARG A 153 8.46 -1.06 2.00
N PRO A 154 9.15 -1.29 3.12
CA PRO A 154 8.49 -1.68 4.36
C PRO A 154 7.65 -0.51 4.88
N PHE A 155 6.41 -0.80 5.26
CA PHE A 155 5.47 0.14 5.88
C PHE A 155 4.93 -0.41 7.22
N ILE A 156 4.92 -1.73 7.40
CA ILE A 156 4.44 -2.38 8.63
C ILE A 156 5.55 -2.52 9.66
N LYS A 157 6.68 -3.13 9.31
CA LYS A 157 7.83 -3.31 10.22
C LYS A 157 8.26 -2.03 10.94
N PRO A 158 8.53 -0.90 10.25
CA PRO A 158 8.93 0.35 10.91
C PRO A 158 7.83 0.90 11.83
N ALA A 159 6.55 0.72 11.49
CA ALA A 159 5.46 1.13 12.37
C ALA A 159 5.42 0.30 13.66
N LEU A 160 5.61 -1.02 13.56
CA LEU A 160 5.69 -1.91 14.72
C LEU A 160 6.87 -1.55 15.64
N GLU A 161 8.05 -1.31 15.07
CA GLU A 161 9.23 -0.91 15.83
C GLU A 161 9.01 0.42 16.57
N LYS A 162 8.37 1.39 15.92
CA LYS A 162 8.08 2.68 16.54
C LYS A 162 7.05 2.57 17.66
N VAL A 163 5.97 1.84 17.44
CA VAL A 163 4.96 1.58 18.48
C VAL A 163 5.59 0.84 19.65
N GLN A 164 6.44 -0.17 19.38
CA GLN A 164 7.14 -0.91 20.43
C GLN A 164 8.01 0.02 21.29
N LYS A 165 8.73 0.97 20.69
CA LYS A 165 9.53 1.98 21.42
C LYS A 165 8.65 2.95 22.22
N ASN A 166 7.45 3.26 21.72
CA ASN A 166 6.52 4.19 22.35
C ASN A 166 5.56 3.54 23.36
N LEU A 167 5.56 2.20 23.49
CA LEU A 167 4.65 1.47 24.38
C LEU A 167 4.53 2.06 25.80
N PRO A 168 5.63 2.43 26.50
CA PRO A 168 5.52 3.02 27.84
C PRO A 168 4.66 4.29 27.86
N LYS A 169 4.86 5.18 26.87
CA LYS A 169 4.10 6.43 26.73
C LYS A 169 2.63 6.18 26.41
N ILE A 170 2.35 5.16 25.60
CA ILE A 170 0.98 4.74 25.28
C ILE A 170 0.26 4.26 26.53
N ILE A 171 0.95 3.45 27.36
CA ILE A 171 0.40 2.94 28.62
C ILE A 171 0.13 4.10 29.60
N GLU A 172 1.09 5.02 29.78
CA GLU A 172 0.89 6.21 30.61
C GLU A 172 -0.33 7.04 30.18
N LYS A 173 -0.49 7.21 28.86
CA LYS A 173 -1.64 7.92 28.29
C LYS A 173 -2.95 7.18 28.52
N ALA A 174 -2.95 5.85 28.43
CA ALA A 174 -4.12 5.03 28.72
C ALA A 174 -4.51 5.15 30.20
N ILE A 175 -3.55 5.11 31.13
CA ILE A 175 -3.77 5.30 32.57
C ILE A 175 -4.39 6.68 32.84
N LYS A 176 -3.87 7.74 32.21
CA LYS A 176 -4.39 9.12 32.36
C LYS A 176 -5.81 9.32 31.81
N LYS A 177 -6.28 8.43 30.93
CA LYS A 177 -7.60 8.53 30.29
C LYS A 177 -8.70 7.78 31.04
N MET A 178 -8.34 6.97 32.03
CA MET A 178 -9.29 6.19 32.82
C MET A 178 -9.87 6.99 33.96
#